data_AF-A0A0G0HKW0-F1
#
_entry.id   AF-A0A0G0HKW0-F1
#
_cell.length_a   1.000
_cell.length_b   1.000
_cell.length_c   1.000
_cell.angle_alpha   90.00
_cell.angle_beta   90.00
_cell.angle_gamma   90.00
#
_symmetry.space_group_name_H-M   'P 1'
#
loop_
_entity.id
_entity.type
_entity.pdbx_description
1 polymer ?
#
loop_
_entity_poly.entity_id
_entity_poly.type
_entity_poly.pdbx_seq_one_letter_code
_entity_poly.pdbx_strand_id
1 'polypeptide(L)'
;QDYIPDENILKLLEKVISSFNTSPYPLLEKERGKTGVGLPLGNLTSQLFVNVYMNKFDQFMKHKIKAKYYIRYADDFIILSKDKKELEESVELIRVFLQNELKLEIHPNKISIETFSSGVDFLGMVNFPKYRILRTKTKRRILKKIQNKKNDLENGMISQESFRQSLQSYLGVLKHCAGWNISEKIENLL
;
A
#
# COMPACT_ATOMS: atom_id res chain seq x y z
N GLN A 1 13.54 -19.60 -22.00
CA GLN A 1 14.42 -18.47 -21.58
C GLN A 1 13.89 -17.24 -22.32
N ASP A 2 12.72 -16.73 -21.90
CA ASP A 2 11.80 -16.09 -22.88
C ASP A 2 11.77 -14.56 -22.80
N TYR A 3 12.40 -13.95 -21.80
CA TYR A 3 12.31 -12.50 -21.55
C TYR A 3 13.66 -11.77 -21.50
N ILE A 4 14.72 -12.44 -21.04
CA ILE A 4 16.08 -11.88 -20.97
C ILE A 4 17.03 -12.87 -21.64
N PRO A 5 17.46 -12.62 -22.88
CA PRO A 5 18.33 -13.53 -23.61
C PRO A 5 19.79 -13.47 -23.15
N ASP A 6 20.22 -12.35 -22.54
CA ASP A 6 21.60 -12.12 -22.10
C ASP A 6 21.91 -12.89 -20.81
N GLU A 7 22.81 -13.86 -20.90
CA GLU A 7 23.24 -14.69 -19.76
C GLU A 7 24.02 -13.92 -18.69
N ASN A 8 24.77 -12.88 -19.07
CA ASN A 8 25.53 -12.07 -18.11
C ASN A 8 24.58 -11.24 -17.25
N ILE A 9 23.53 -10.69 -17.85
CA ILE A 9 22.47 -9.99 -17.12
C ILE A 9 21.75 -10.96 -16.17
N LEU A 10 21.43 -12.18 -16.61
CA LEU A 10 20.82 -13.19 -15.75
C LEU A 10 21.69 -13.53 -14.55
N LYS A 11 23.00 -13.77 -14.76
CA LYS A 11 23.96 -14.03 -13.67
C LYS A 11 24.05 -12.86 -12.69
N LEU A 12 24.00 -11.62 -13.19
CA LEU A 12 24.01 -10.44 -12.34
C LEU A 12 22.73 -10.35 -11.50
N LEU A 13 21.56 -10.56 -12.10
CA LEU A 13 20.27 -10.57 -11.39
C LEU A 13 20.23 -11.68 -10.34
N GLU A 14 20.71 -12.87 -10.67
CA GLU A 14 20.82 -13.99 -9.73
C GLU A 14 21.70 -13.62 -8.52
N LYS A 15 22.87 -13.02 -8.76
CA LYS A 15 23.75 -12.54 -7.69
C LYS A 15 23.08 -11.47 -6.82
N VAL A 16 22.33 -10.54 -7.41
CA VAL A 16 21.60 -9.52 -6.65
C VAL A 16 20.48 -10.14 -5.82
N ILE A 17 19.68 -11.03 -6.40
CA ILE A 17 18.55 -11.66 -5.71
C ILE A 17 19.05 -12.56 -4.57
N SER A 18 20.08 -13.38 -4.82
CA SER A 18 20.68 -14.29 -3.82
C SER A 18 21.49 -13.57 -2.74
N SER A 19 21.86 -12.30 -2.93
CA SER A 19 22.62 -11.53 -1.94
C SER A 19 21.85 -11.25 -0.65
N PHE A 20 20.52 -11.39 -0.66
CA PHE A 20 19.68 -11.17 0.51
C PHE A 20 19.02 -12.48 0.97
N ASN A 21 19.02 -12.71 2.29
CA ASN A 21 18.29 -13.79 2.91
C ASN A 21 17.62 -13.28 4.20
N THR A 22 16.37 -13.69 4.43
CA THR A 22 15.67 -13.45 5.69
C THR A 22 16.23 -14.38 6.78
N SER A 23 17.03 -13.81 7.68
CA SER A 23 17.54 -14.53 8.86
C SER A 23 16.39 -14.95 9.79
N PRO A 24 16.44 -16.15 10.41
CA PRO A 24 15.52 -16.52 11.48
C PRO A 24 15.79 -15.63 12.70
N TYR A 25 15.06 -14.52 12.84
CA TYR A 25 14.99 -13.81 14.11
C TYR A 25 13.90 -14.47 14.97
N PRO A 26 14.25 -15.14 16.09
CA PRO A 26 13.30 -15.94 16.88
C PRO A 26 12.15 -15.13 17.49
N LEU A 27 12.31 -13.81 17.61
CA LEU A 27 11.31 -12.92 18.24
C LEU A 27 10.24 -12.41 17.26
N LEU A 28 10.32 -12.76 15.97
CA LEU A 28 9.38 -12.31 14.92
C LEU A 28 8.64 -13.45 14.21
N GLU A 29 8.81 -14.71 14.66
CA GLU A 29 8.19 -15.90 14.05
C GLU A 29 6.66 -15.86 14.00
N LYS A 30 6.02 -15.05 14.85
CA LYS A 30 4.55 -14.94 14.85
C LYS A 30 3.98 -14.17 13.66
N GLU A 31 4.78 -13.39 12.91
CA GLU A 31 4.28 -12.58 11.79
C GLU A 31 5.11 -12.65 10.50
N ARG A 32 6.38 -13.10 10.56
CA ARG A 32 7.24 -13.19 9.37
C ARG A 32 7.45 -14.65 8.98
N GLY A 33 7.04 -14.96 7.75
CA GLY A 33 7.03 -16.29 7.17
C GLY A 33 8.40 -16.95 6.99
N LYS A 34 8.36 -18.08 6.29
CA LYS A 34 9.46 -19.03 6.03
C LYS A 34 10.82 -18.35 5.81
N THR A 35 11.87 -18.93 6.40
CA THR A 35 13.26 -18.55 6.14
C THR A 35 13.57 -18.63 4.64
N GLY A 36 14.34 -17.68 4.12
CA GLY A 36 14.65 -17.60 2.69
C GLY A 36 13.53 -17.02 1.81
N VAL A 37 12.41 -16.57 2.39
CA VAL A 37 11.33 -15.90 1.66
C VAL A 37 11.30 -14.41 1.98
N GLY A 38 11.27 -13.58 0.93
CA GLY A 38 11.07 -12.14 1.03
C GLY A 38 12.10 -11.33 0.24
N LEU A 39 11.85 -10.02 0.16
CA LEU A 39 12.74 -9.04 -0.46
C LEU A 39 13.23 -8.04 0.60
N PRO A 40 14.43 -7.46 0.44
CA PRO A 40 14.90 -6.43 1.36
C PRO A 40 14.01 -5.20 1.26
N LEU A 41 13.36 -4.84 2.38
CA LEU A 41 12.51 -3.65 2.47
C LEU A 41 13.37 -2.38 2.43
N GLY A 42 12.99 -1.43 1.57
CA GLY A 42 13.72 -0.17 1.40
C GLY A 42 14.75 -0.17 0.27
N ASN A 43 15.01 -1.31 -0.39
CA ASN A 43 15.83 -1.35 -1.60
C ASN A 43 15.00 -0.97 -2.84
N LEU A 44 15.54 -0.11 -3.70
CA LEU A 44 14.92 0.31 -4.96
C LEU A 44 14.66 -0.88 -5.90
N THR A 45 15.59 -1.83 -5.98
CA THR A 45 15.43 -3.01 -6.85
C THR A 45 14.29 -3.89 -6.39
N SER A 46 14.08 -4.04 -5.08
CA SER A 46 12.91 -4.75 -4.53
C SER A 46 11.60 -4.15 -5.01
N GLN A 47 11.48 -2.82 -5.06
CA GLN A 47 10.25 -2.15 -5.52
C GLN A 47 9.96 -2.46 -6.98
N LEU A 48 11.00 -2.48 -7.83
CA LEU A 48 10.87 -2.86 -9.23
C LEU A 48 10.51 -4.34 -9.38
N PHE A 49 11.21 -5.23 -8.67
CA PHE A 49 11.00 -6.67 -8.75
C PHE A 49 9.59 -7.07 -8.35
N VAL A 50 9.00 -6.46 -7.33
CA VAL A 50 7.59 -6.70 -6.97
C VAL A 50 6.66 -6.36 -8.13
N ASN A 51 6.87 -5.25 -8.82
CA ASN A 51 6.03 -4.86 -9.95
C ASN A 51 6.20 -5.80 -11.16
N VAL A 52 7.42 -6.20 -11.48
CA VAL A 52 7.70 -7.19 -12.53
C VAL A 52 7.08 -8.53 -12.18
N TYR A 53 7.19 -8.96 -10.93
CA TYR A 53 6.61 -10.21 -10.43
C TYR A 53 5.07 -10.21 -10.53
N MET A 54 4.44 -9.12 -10.11
CA MET A 54 2.98 -8.95 -10.13
C MET A 54 2.41 -8.67 -11.53
N ASN A 55 3.22 -8.44 -12.56
CA ASN A 55 2.74 -8.22 -13.92
C ASN A 55 1.93 -9.41 -14.48
N LYS A 56 2.31 -10.64 -14.13
CA LYS A 56 1.51 -11.84 -14.49
C LYS A 56 0.11 -11.80 -13.87
N PHE A 57 -0.01 -11.28 -12.65
CA PHE A 57 -1.30 -11.09 -12.00
C PHE A 57 -2.13 -10.05 -12.74
N ASP A 58 -1.55 -8.91 -13.12
CA ASP A 58 -2.27 -7.88 -13.90
C ASP A 58 -2.81 -8.43 -15.23
N GLN A 59 -2.01 -9.24 -15.92
CA GLN A 59 -2.43 -9.93 -17.15
C GLN A 59 -3.57 -10.91 -16.90
N PHE A 60 -3.51 -11.69 -15.82
CA PHE A 60 -4.59 -12.58 -15.41
C PHE A 60 -5.89 -11.81 -15.13
N MET A 61 -5.79 -10.71 -14.38
CA MET A 61 -6.93 -9.83 -14.07
C MET A 61 -7.58 -9.27 -15.34
N LYS A 62 -6.78 -8.88 -16.34
CA LYS A 62 -7.28 -8.27 -17.58
C LYS A 62 -7.74 -9.25 -18.65
N HIS A 63 -7.05 -10.37 -18.82
CA HIS A 63 -7.31 -11.30 -19.93
C HIS A 63 -8.17 -12.50 -19.53
N LYS A 64 -8.10 -12.95 -18.27
CA LYS A 64 -8.87 -14.10 -17.78
C LYS A 64 -10.10 -13.67 -17.01
N ILE A 65 -9.92 -12.90 -15.94
CA ILE A 65 -11.05 -12.37 -15.16
C ILE A 65 -11.81 -11.30 -15.94
N LYS A 66 -11.12 -10.58 -16.83
CA LYS A 66 -11.69 -9.46 -17.60
C LYS A 66 -12.27 -8.37 -16.70
N ALA A 67 -11.63 -8.13 -15.55
CA ALA A 67 -12.03 -7.10 -14.60
C ALA A 67 -11.98 -5.72 -15.28
N LYS A 68 -13.18 -5.17 -15.55
CA LYS A 68 -13.34 -3.89 -16.25
C LYS A 68 -12.66 -2.76 -15.47
N TYR A 69 -12.98 -2.65 -14.18
CA TYR A 69 -12.42 -1.67 -13.27
C TYR A 69 -11.51 -2.38 -12.27
N TYR A 70 -10.21 -2.28 -12.53
CA TYR A 70 -9.15 -2.88 -11.72
C TYR A 70 -8.09 -1.83 -11.44
N ILE A 71 -7.74 -1.66 -10.18
CA ILE A 71 -6.72 -0.73 -9.70
C ILE A 71 -5.77 -1.50 -8.80
N ARG A 72 -4.46 -1.40 -9.04
CA ARG A 72 -3.43 -1.97 -8.15
C ARG A 72 -2.41 -0.90 -7.80
N TYR A 73 -2.00 -0.90 -6.54
CA TYR A 73 -0.89 -0.13 -6.01
C TYR A 73 -0.05 -1.04 -5.14
N ALA A 74 1.14 -1.41 -5.62
CA ALA A 74 1.97 -2.45 -5.00
C ALA A 74 1.19 -3.76 -4.79
N ASP A 75 1.00 -4.16 -3.54
CA ASP A 75 0.25 -5.35 -3.09
C ASP A 75 -1.25 -5.08 -2.88
N ASP A 76 -1.65 -3.82 -2.66
CA ASP A 76 -3.05 -3.44 -2.49
C ASP A 76 -3.75 -3.32 -3.85
N PHE A 77 -4.91 -3.96 -4.03
CA PHE A 77 -5.70 -3.82 -5.25
C PHE A 77 -7.21 -3.79 -4.99
N ILE A 78 -7.96 -3.19 -5.93
CA ILE A 78 -9.41 -3.06 -5.91
C ILE A 78 -9.98 -3.53 -7.25
N ILE A 79 -11.11 -4.21 -7.17
CA ILE A 79 -11.95 -4.57 -8.31
C ILE A 79 -13.33 -3.96 -8.06
N LEU A 80 -13.90 -3.30 -9.08
CA LEU A 80 -15.27 -2.79 -9.01
C LEU A 80 -16.15 -3.55 -10.01
N SER A 81 -17.21 -4.16 -9.51
CA SER A 81 -18.29 -4.72 -10.32
C SER A 81 -19.65 -4.24 -9.81
N LYS A 82 -20.66 -4.33 -10.68
CA LYS A 82 -22.07 -4.14 -10.30
C LYS A 82 -22.68 -5.43 -9.74
N ASP A 83 -22.06 -6.57 -9.98
CA ASP A 83 -22.50 -7.87 -9.49
C ASP A 83 -21.60 -8.33 -8.35
N LYS A 84 -22.21 -8.55 -7.18
CA LYS A 84 -21.50 -9.06 -6.00
C LYS A 84 -21.02 -10.49 -6.21
N LYS A 85 -21.80 -11.31 -6.93
CA LYS A 85 -21.49 -12.71 -7.17
C LYS A 85 -20.24 -12.85 -8.03
N GLU A 86 -20.09 -12.02 -9.06
CA GLU A 86 -18.86 -11.96 -9.86
C GLU A 86 -17.63 -11.64 -9.00
N LEU A 87 -17.75 -10.78 -7.99
CA LEU A 87 -16.65 -10.47 -7.07
C LEU A 87 -16.32 -11.65 -6.16
N GLU A 88 -17.34 -12.32 -5.61
CA GLU A 88 -17.17 -13.51 -4.78
C GLU A 88 -16.48 -14.65 -5.58
N GLU A 89 -16.92 -14.90 -6.82
CA GLU A 89 -16.28 -15.86 -7.73
C GLU A 89 -14.84 -15.45 -8.10
N SER A 90 -14.61 -14.15 -8.34
CA SER A 90 -13.27 -13.62 -8.65
C SER A 90 -12.29 -13.83 -7.49
N VAL A 91 -12.73 -13.72 -6.23
CA VAL A 91 -11.86 -13.90 -5.06
C VAL A 91 -11.24 -15.30 -5.05
N GLU A 92 -12.02 -16.34 -5.34
CA GLU A 92 -11.51 -17.72 -5.36
C GLU A 92 -10.54 -17.95 -6.52
N LEU A 93 -10.86 -17.44 -7.71
CA LEU A 93 -9.97 -17.50 -8.87
C LEU A 93 -8.64 -16.79 -8.62
N ILE A 94 -8.69 -15.61 -7.97
CA ILE A 94 -7.50 -14.84 -7.60
C ILE A 94 -6.67 -15.60 -6.57
N ARG A 95 -7.30 -16.17 -5.55
CA ARG A 95 -6.60 -16.95 -4.51
C ARG A 95 -5.84 -18.13 -5.14
N VAL A 96 -6.51 -18.90 -6.00
CA VAL A 96 -5.89 -20.04 -6.70
C VAL A 96 -4.74 -19.59 -7.58
N PHE A 97 -4.92 -18.51 -8.36
CA PHE A 97 -3.87 -17.98 -9.23
C PHE A 97 -2.65 -17.52 -8.42
N LEU A 98 -2.85 -16.71 -7.37
CA LEU A 98 -1.77 -16.20 -6.54
C LEU A 98 -0.99 -17.34 -5.88
N GLN A 99 -1.67 -18.36 -5.37
CA GLN A 99 -1.03 -19.51 -4.73
C GLN A 99 -0.25 -20.37 -5.72
N ASN A 100 -0.84 -20.68 -6.88
CA ASN A 100 -0.25 -21.63 -7.82
C ASN A 100 0.83 -21.01 -8.71
N GLU A 101 0.58 -19.81 -9.25
CA GLU A 101 1.45 -19.14 -10.22
C GLU A 101 2.49 -18.23 -9.56
N LEU A 102 2.10 -17.55 -8.47
CA LEU A 102 2.95 -16.56 -7.81
C LEU A 102 3.40 -16.98 -6.40
N LYS A 103 3.00 -18.16 -5.90
CA LYS A 103 3.34 -18.62 -4.54
C LYS A 103 3.04 -17.57 -3.45
N LEU A 104 2.02 -16.74 -3.67
CA LEU A 104 1.56 -15.70 -2.75
C LEU A 104 0.25 -16.12 -2.09
N GLU A 105 0.04 -15.66 -0.86
CA GLU A 105 -1.17 -15.92 -0.09
C GLU A 105 -1.86 -14.60 0.26
N ILE A 106 -3.18 -14.55 0.08
CA ILE A 106 -3.98 -13.41 0.53
C ILE A 106 -4.35 -13.64 1.98
N HIS A 107 -4.07 -12.64 2.82
CA HIS A 107 -4.47 -12.70 4.22
C HIS A 107 -6.00 -12.80 4.34
N PRO A 108 -6.55 -13.83 5.01
CA PRO A 108 -7.99 -14.12 4.99
C PRO A 108 -8.83 -12.96 5.51
N ASN A 109 -8.35 -12.25 6.54
CA ASN A 109 -9.07 -11.12 7.15
C ASN A 109 -8.89 -9.78 6.41
N LYS A 110 -8.17 -9.75 5.28
CA LYS A 110 -7.92 -8.52 4.51
C LYS A 110 -8.75 -8.42 3.22
N ILE A 111 -9.71 -9.32 3.03
CA ILE A 111 -10.63 -9.28 1.89
C ILE A 111 -11.93 -8.65 2.37
N SER A 112 -12.39 -7.60 1.70
CA SER A 112 -13.67 -6.96 1.98
C SER A 112 -14.44 -6.74 0.69
N ILE A 113 -15.68 -7.20 0.62
CA ILE A 113 -16.61 -6.90 -0.46
C ILE A 113 -17.65 -5.92 0.10
N GLU A 114 -17.51 -4.67 -0.28
CA GLU A 114 -18.30 -3.56 0.24
C GLU A 114 -19.02 -2.82 -0.89
N THR A 115 -20.10 -2.11 -0.54
CA THR A 115 -20.75 -1.22 -1.50
C THR A 115 -19.92 0.05 -1.70
N PHE A 116 -19.87 0.56 -2.93
CA PHE A 116 -19.17 1.81 -3.20
C PHE A 116 -19.75 3.00 -2.42
N SER A 117 -21.05 2.96 -2.09
CA SER A 117 -21.72 3.94 -1.24
C SER A 117 -21.24 3.94 0.22
N SER A 118 -20.82 2.79 0.75
CA SER A 118 -20.27 2.69 2.12
C SER A 118 -18.89 3.34 2.24
N GLY A 119 -18.25 3.67 1.12
CA GLY A 119 -16.90 4.21 1.05
C GLY A 119 -15.86 3.10 0.98
N VAL A 120 -14.90 3.26 0.06
CA VAL A 120 -13.84 2.26 -0.17
C VAL A 120 -12.54 2.75 0.45
N ASP A 121 -12.06 2.02 1.46
CA ASP A 121 -10.79 2.32 2.11
C ASP A 121 -9.59 1.89 1.24
N PHE A 122 -8.87 2.87 0.70
CA PHE A 122 -7.73 2.63 -0.20
C PHE A 122 -6.66 3.70 -0.05
N LEU A 123 -5.40 3.29 0.07
CA LEU A 123 -4.22 4.17 0.10
C LEU A 123 -4.31 5.32 1.12
N GLY A 124 -4.88 5.03 2.30
CA GLY A 124 -4.96 6.00 3.40
C GLY A 124 -6.14 6.98 3.33
N MET A 125 -7.01 6.82 2.35
CA MET A 125 -8.26 7.57 2.19
C MET A 125 -9.47 6.64 2.12
N VAL A 126 -10.63 7.15 2.51
CA VAL A 126 -11.92 6.48 2.27
C VAL A 126 -12.59 7.21 1.11
N ASN A 127 -12.84 6.49 0.02
CA ASN A 127 -13.30 7.02 -1.25
C ASN A 127 -14.81 6.78 -1.41
N PHE A 128 -15.58 7.85 -1.51
CA PHE A 128 -17.01 7.84 -1.81
C PHE A 128 -17.25 8.27 -3.26
N PRO A 129 -18.47 8.07 -3.81
CA PRO A 129 -18.76 8.45 -5.20
C PRO A 129 -18.50 9.92 -5.55
N LYS A 130 -18.66 10.84 -4.58
CA LYS A 130 -18.58 12.29 -4.81
C LYS A 130 -17.41 12.98 -4.11
N TYR A 131 -16.82 12.34 -3.12
CA TYR A 131 -15.77 12.93 -2.28
C TYR A 131 -14.91 11.84 -1.66
N ARG A 132 -13.79 12.23 -1.06
CA ARG A 132 -12.94 11.30 -0.30
C ARG A 132 -12.54 11.93 1.02
N ILE A 133 -12.42 11.16 2.09
CA ILE A 133 -11.98 11.64 3.40
C ILE A 133 -10.71 10.92 3.83
N LEU A 134 -9.98 11.49 4.79
CA LEU A 134 -8.87 10.78 5.42
C LEU A 134 -9.35 9.56 6.21
N ARG A 135 -8.62 8.44 6.09
CA ARG A 135 -8.81 7.29 6.97
C ARG A 135 -8.66 7.71 8.43
N THR A 136 -9.55 7.25 9.31
CA THR A 136 -9.58 7.62 10.74
C THR A 136 -8.21 7.44 11.42
N LYS A 137 -7.51 6.34 11.13
CA LYS A 137 -6.15 6.09 11.65
C LYS A 137 -5.15 7.15 11.20
N THR A 138 -5.20 7.54 9.92
CA THR A 138 -4.36 8.59 9.35
C THR A 138 -4.65 9.94 9.99
N LYS A 139 -5.93 10.31 10.11
CA LYS A 139 -6.37 11.53 10.80
C LYS A 139 -5.83 11.60 12.23
N ARG A 140 -6.04 10.55 13.03
CA ARG A 140 -5.56 10.50 14.44
C ARG A 140 -4.04 10.64 14.51
N ARG A 141 -3.32 9.97 13.60
CA ARG A 141 -1.85 10.05 13.53
C ARG A 141 -1.36 11.45 13.20
N ILE A 142 -1.99 12.14 12.24
CA ILE A 142 -1.64 13.52 11.87
C ILE A 142 -1.82 14.44 13.08
N LEU A 143 -2.99 14.42 13.71
CA LEU A 143 -3.29 15.27 14.87
C LEU A 143 -2.31 15.02 16.03
N LYS A 144 -2.00 13.75 16.32
CA LYS A 144 -1.00 13.40 17.35
C LYS A 144 0.40 13.96 17.02
N LYS A 145 0.84 13.85 15.76
CA LYS A 145 2.15 14.37 15.34
C LYS A 145 2.23 15.89 15.42
N ILE A 146 1.14 16.58 15.05
CA ILE A 146 1.07 18.04 15.15
C ILE A 146 1.14 18.48 16.60
N GLN A 147 0.39 17.83 17.50
CA GLN A 147 0.43 18.13 18.93
C GLN A 147 1.83 17.92 19.52
N ASN A 148 2.49 16.80 19.19
CA ASN A 148 3.85 16.56 19.65
C ASN A 148 4.82 17.64 19.16
N LYS A 149 4.77 18.00 17.87
CA LYS A 149 5.62 19.07 17.34
C LYS A 149 5.33 20.44 17.95
N LYS A 150 4.07 20.71 18.32
CA LYS A 150 3.73 21.94 19.05
C LYS A 150 4.39 21.96 20.43
N ASN A 151 4.33 20.85 21.16
CA ASN A 151 5.03 20.73 22.44
C ASN A 151 6.55 20.87 22.27
N ASP A 152 7.13 20.29 21.21
CA ASP A 152 8.57 20.43 20.91
C ASP A 152 8.95 21.89 20.65
N LEU A 153 8.08 22.65 19.97
CA LEU A 153 8.26 24.09 19.72
C LEU A 153 8.19 24.89 21.02
N GLU A 154 7.18 24.63 21.87
CA GLU A 154 6.99 25.30 23.16
C GLU A 154 8.17 25.04 24.11
N ASN A 155 8.79 23.86 24.03
CA ASN A 155 9.99 23.50 24.79
C ASN A 155 11.31 23.95 24.12
N GLY A 156 11.25 24.69 23.00
CA GLY A 156 12.43 25.19 22.29
C GLY A 156 13.27 24.11 21.57
N MET A 157 12.73 22.90 21.37
CA MET A 157 13.43 21.79 20.72
C MET A 157 13.42 21.91 19.18
N ILE A 158 12.46 22.64 18.62
CA ILE A 158 12.36 22.92 17.17
C ILE A 158 12.12 24.40 16.91
N SER A 159 12.51 24.86 15.72
CA SER A 159 12.22 26.23 15.27
C SER A 159 10.78 26.39 14.80
N GLN A 160 10.28 27.64 14.84
CA GLN A 160 8.98 28.02 14.24
C GLN A 160 8.90 27.60 12.76
N GLU A 161 10.02 27.69 12.03
CA GLU A 161 10.08 27.28 10.63
C GLU A 161 9.86 25.78 10.47
N SER A 162 10.54 24.94 11.26
CA SER A 162 10.37 23.47 11.24
C SER A 162 8.93 23.06 11.57
N PHE A 163 8.30 23.76 12.52
CA PHE A 163 6.89 23.57 12.83
C PHE A 163 6.00 23.91 11.63
N ARG A 164 6.17 25.11 11.05
CA ARG A 164 5.39 25.58 9.89
C ARG A 164 5.55 24.67 8.67
N GLN A 165 6.75 24.20 8.36
CA GLN A 165 6.99 23.25 7.26
C GLN A 165 6.17 21.95 7.46
N SER A 166 6.06 21.49 8.70
CA SER A 166 5.29 20.29 9.04
C SER A 166 3.77 20.51 8.87
N LEU A 167 3.26 21.67 9.28
CA LEU A 167 1.86 22.03 9.06
C LEU A 167 1.53 22.12 7.57
N GLN A 168 2.38 22.79 6.78
CA GLN A 168 2.20 22.92 5.34
C GLN A 168 2.22 21.57 4.62
N SER A 169 3.07 20.63 5.06
CA SER A 169 3.05 19.26 4.54
C SER A 169 1.69 18.58 4.75
N TYR A 170 1.10 18.70 5.94
CA TYR A 170 -0.22 18.12 6.22
C TYR A 170 -1.36 18.84 5.50
N LEU A 171 -1.31 20.17 5.40
CA LEU A 171 -2.28 20.95 4.61
C LEU A 171 -2.24 20.53 3.13
N GLY A 172 -1.05 20.28 2.58
CA GLY A 172 -0.89 19.74 1.23
C GLY A 172 -1.64 18.42 1.02
N VAL A 173 -1.55 17.48 1.97
CA VAL A 173 -2.32 16.22 1.91
C VAL A 173 -3.83 16.48 2.00
N LEU A 174 -4.25 17.38 2.89
CA LEU A 174 -5.66 17.67 3.14
C LEU A 174 -6.36 18.31 1.94
N LYS A 175 -5.64 19.04 1.07
CA LYS A 175 -6.17 19.59 -0.19
C LYS A 175 -6.78 18.54 -1.11
N HIS A 176 -6.35 17.28 -1.00
CA HIS A 176 -6.84 16.19 -1.85
C HIS A 176 -8.05 15.46 -1.26
N CYS A 177 -8.61 15.91 -0.14
CA CYS A 177 -9.75 15.27 0.51
C CYS A 177 -10.73 16.30 1.12
N ALA A 178 -11.93 15.83 1.45
CA ALA A 178 -12.94 16.53 2.24
C ALA A 178 -12.48 16.65 3.71
N GLY A 179 -11.43 17.44 3.94
CA GLY A 179 -10.72 17.60 5.21
C GLY A 179 -10.83 18.99 5.82
N TRP A 180 -11.83 19.80 5.44
CA TRP A 180 -11.95 21.21 5.84
C TRP A 180 -11.87 21.41 7.36
N ASN A 181 -12.66 20.65 8.13
CA ASN A 181 -12.66 20.69 9.61
C ASN A 181 -11.29 20.39 10.23
N ILE A 182 -10.45 19.60 9.53
CA ILE A 182 -9.09 19.28 10.00
C ILE A 182 -8.14 20.40 9.59
N SER A 183 -8.30 20.92 8.37
CA SER A 183 -7.47 22.00 7.84
C SER A 183 -7.62 23.26 8.68
N GLU A 184 -8.85 23.65 9.01
CA GLU A 184 -9.14 24.79 9.89
C GLU A 184 -8.49 24.64 11.28
N LYS A 185 -8.57 23.43 11.88
CA LYS A 185 -7.89 23.15 13.16
C LYS A 185 -6.37 23.26 13.06
N ILE A 186 -5.79 22.97 11.91
CA ILE A 186 -4.34 23.07 11.67
C ILE A 186 -3.95 24.52 11.39
N GLU A 187 -4.76 25.25 10.64
CA GLU A 187 -4.56 26.66 10.34
C GLU A 187 -4.66 27.53 11.58
N ASN A 188 -5.57 27.20 12.52
CA ASN A 188 -5.64 27.87 13.83
C ASN A 188 -4.44 27.60 14.75
N LEU A 189 -3.50 26.73 14.35
CA LEU A 189 -2.25 26.49 15.07
C LEU A 189 -1.05 27.24 14.45
N LEU A 190 -1.22 27.86 13.27
CA LEU A 190 -0.22 28.76 12.66
C LEU A 190 -0.20 30.10 13.39
#